data_AF-A0A0F9EN02-F1
#
_entry.id   AF-A0A0F9EN02-F1
#
_cell.length_a   1.000
_cell.length_b   1.000
_cell.length_c   1.000
_cell.angle_alpha   90.00
_cell.angle_beta   90.00
_cell.angle_gamma   90.00
#
_symmetry.space_group_name_H-M   'P 1'
#
loop_
_entity.id
_entity.type
_entity.pdbx_description
1 polymer ?
#
loop_
_entity_poly.entity_id
_entity_poly.type
_entity_poly.pdbx_seq_one_letter_code
_entity_poly.pdbx_strand_id
1 'polypeptide(L)'
;MVNTRRAIQGGGRMFSAGLGGNTVFYPAGIGPGTAFFVDTTLGSASNDGLSWERAFNTITLAMTAVGNLASRGRAVIYAAPGGYTEDITTPTNTLAPFCSLIGINPTMQSRGAAYLASSTATEPNLTVLARGWSVDGFEFDAPATDGCIMLSGSGAKFFELANCLMVGSTYASGFAIDTTDANPLVVLRDSYFYQHLNVAVTSTNVFTLQWEVARCVFWNNGKHIAPKNSKGWQAGWIHDSIFMDVGSQYNATLLIDMRGGSTVHVGPNNFLGGTYSNVGGYYAGSGDFWRGNHSSASENGSAQANPA
;
A
#
# COMPACT_ATOMS: atom_id res chain seq x y z
N MET A 1 29.66 28.12 30.20
CA MET A 1 29.07 26.76 30.28
C MET A 1 27.76 26.77 29.50
N VAL A 2 27.70 25.95 28.46
CA VAL A 2 26.57 25.85 27.53
C VAL A 2 25.42 25.15 28.24
N ASN A 3 24.23 25.72 28.16
CA ASN A 3 22.99 25.12 28.65
C ASN A 3 22.05 24.95 27.44
N THR A 4 22.14 23.82 26.76
CA THR A 4 21.22 23.44 25.69
C THR A 4 20.30 22.33 26.20
N ARG A 5 19.02 22.66 26.41
CA ARG A 5 17.94 21.67 26.51
C ARG A 5 16.68 22.15 25.80
N ARG A 6 16.26 21.35 24.82
CA ARG A 6 14.95 21.13 24.15
C ARG A 6 15.22 20.97 22.66
N ALA A 7 14.63 20.05 21.91
CA ALA A 7 13.70 18.94 22.13
C ALA A 7 14.00 17.94 20.98
N ILE A 8 13.58 16.69 20.97
CA ILE A 8 12.23 16.23 20.58
C ILE A 8 12.15 14.75 20.99
N GLN A 9 11.16 14.41 21.82
CA GLN A 9 10.75 13.03 22.10
C GLN A 9 9.56 12.72 21.18
N GLY A 10 9.82 12.03 20.08
CA GLY A 10 8.82 11.33 19.25
C GLY A 10 9.29 9.88 19.12
N GLY A 11 8.52 8.94 19.64
CA GLY A 11 8.95 7.56 19.90
C GLY A 11 9.20 6.74 18.64
N GLY A 12 10.45 6.71 18.17
CA GLY A 12 10.99 5.62 17.35
C GLY A 12 11.61 4.56 18.26
N ARG A 13 11.26 3.28 18.09
CA ARG A 13 11.98 2.18 18.76
C ARG A 13 13.39 2.07 18.14
N MET A 14 14.44 2.24 18.94
CA MET A 14 15.82 2.07 18.48
C MET A 14 16.29 0.63 18.74
N PHE A 15 16.87 -0.02 17.74
CA PHE A 15 17.61 -1.26 17.92
C PHE A 15 19.11 -0.94 17.93
N SER A 16 19.84 -1.51 18.89
CA SER A 16 21.29 -1.42 18.95
C SER A 16 21.90 -2.79 18.64
N ALA A 17 22.88 -2.84 17.74
CA ALA A 17 23.72 -4.01 17.54
C ALA A 17 25.19 -3.58 17.63
N GLY A 18 26.02 -4.39 18.29
CA GLY A 18 27.46 -4.16 18.37
C GLY A 18 28.16 -4.65 17.11
N LEU A 19 28.78 -3.75 16.36
CA LEU A 19 29.68 -4.06 15.25
C LEU A 19 31.05 -3.44 15.55
N GLY A 20 32.07 -4.27 15.72
CA GLY A 20 33.46 -3.80 15.89
C GLY A 20 33.73 -2.94 17.13
N GLY A 21 32.92 -3.06 18.19
CA GLY A 21 33.10 -2.28 19.43
C GLY A 21 32.38 -0.94 19.47
N ASN A 22 31.66 -0.56 18.40
CA ASN A 22 30.80 0.63 18.39
C ASN A 22 29.32 0.26 18.45
N THR A 23 28.55 1.00 19.25
CA THR A 23 27.09 0.93 19.26
C THR A 23 26.54 1.77 18.11
N VAL A 24 25.96 1.13 17.10
CA VAL A 24 25.27 1.81 16.00
C VAL A 24 23.77 1.82 16.29
N PHE A 25 23.15 3.00 16.22
CA PHE A 25 21.70 3.16 16.36
C PHE A 25 21.05 3.04 14.99
N TYR A 26 20.19 2.05 14.81
CA TYR A 26 19.37 1.94 13.60
C TYR A 26 17.99 2.55 13.89
N PRO A 27 17.51 3.51 13.09
CA PRO A 27 16.08 3.81 13.02
C PRO A 27 15.33 2.52 12.69
N ALA A 28 14.21 2.27 13.36
CA ALA A 28 13.38 1.09 13.10
C ALA A 28 13.13 0.93 11.60
N GLY A 29 13.52 -0.23 11.04
CA GLY A 29 13.34 -0.57 9.62
C GLY A 29 14.63 -0.50 8.78
N ILE A 30 15.72 0.06 9.27
CA ILE A 30 16.97 0.19 8.51
C ILE A 30 17.94 -0.93 8.93
N GLY A 31 17.98 -2.01 8.16
CA GLY A 31 19.15 -2.90 8.13
C GLY A 31 20.39 -2.18 7.55
N PRO A 32 21.56 -2.83 7.45
CA PRO A 32 22.81 -2.24 6.93
C PRO A 32 22.78 -1.96 5.42
N GLY A 33 21.88 -1.06 4.99
CA GLY A 33 21.54 -0.79 3.61
C GLY A 33 21.94 0.60 3.10
N THR A 34 21.96 0.76 1.77
CA THR A 34 22.19 2.04 1.10
C THR A 34 20.89 2.83 1.06
N ALA A 35 20.93 4.06 1.59
CA ALA A 35 19.83 5.00 1.47
C ALA A 35 20.02 5.87 0.22
N PHE A 36 18.98 5.98 -0.59
CA PHE A 36 18.89 6.98 -1.64
C PHE A 36 17.87 8.04 -1.28
N PHE A 37 18.15 9.28 -1.67
CA PHE A 37 17.33 10.44 -1.41
C PHE A 37 16.86 11.03 -2.74
N VAL A 38 15.58 11.38 -2.80
CA VAL A 38 14.92 11.94 -3.97
C VAL A 38 14.21 13.23 -3.54
N ASP A 39 14.43 14.31 -4.28
CA ASP A 39 13.77 15.59 -4.10
C ASP A 39 13.52 16.21 -5.47
N THR A 40 12.25 16.29 -5.88
CA THR A 40 11.88 16.82 -7.21
C THR A 40 12.23 18.30 -7.41
N THR A 41 12.36 19.06 -6.32
CA THR A 41 12.60 20.52 -6.38
C THR A 41 14.09 20.86 -6.30
N LEU A 42 14.82 20.22 -5.38
CA LEU A 42 16.23 20.53 -5.10
C LEU A 42 17.21 19.49 -5.66
N GLY A 43 16.71 18.32 -6.08
CA GLY A 43 17.51 17.24 -6.62
C GLY A 43 18.02 17.52 -8.04
N SER A 44 18.94 16.67 -8.50
CA SER A 44 19.47 16.72 -9.87
C SER A 44 19.73 15.31 -10.39
N ALA A 45 19.58 15.12 -11.70
CA ALA A 45 19.93 13.88 -12.37
C ALA A 45 21.45 13.58 -12.34
N SER A 46 22.29 14.59 -12.11
CA SER A 46 23.75 14.44 -12.00
C SER A 46 24.23 14.06 -10.60
N ASN A 47 23.34 14.06 -9.60
CA ASN A 47 23.69 13.70 -8.24
C ASN A 47 23.78 12.18 -8.07
N ASP A 48 24.34 11.72 -6.95
CA ASP A 48 24.46 10.28 -6.63
C ASP A 48 23.31 9.75 -5.76
N GLY A 49 22.46 10.63 -5.25
CA GLY A 49 21.34 10.28 -4.39
C GLY A 49 21.74 9.86 -2.98
N LEU A 50 23.00 9.98 -2.55
CA LEU A 50 23.46 9.41 -1.27
C LEU A 50 23.30 10.36 -0.07
N SER A 51 22.81 11.58 -0.29
CA SER A 51 22.39 12.51 0.76
C SER A 51 21.30 13.45 0.25
N TRP A 52 20.64 14.20 1.14
CA TRP A 52 19.65 15.21 0.75
C TRP A 52 20.24 16.34 -0.11
N GLU A 53 21.47 16.77 0.18
CA GLU A 53 22.18 17.80 -0.59
C GLU A 53 22.59 17.31 -1.99
N ARG A 54 22.63 15.99 -2.17
CA ARG A 54 22.92 15.31 -3.44
C ARG A 54 21.78 14.35 -3.80
N ALA A 55 20.53 14.76 -3.60
CA ALA A 55 19.37 13.95 -3.95
C ALA A 55 19.20 13.82 -5.47
N PHE A 56 18.64 12.70 -5.93
CA PHE A 56 18.11 12.59 -7.29
C PHE A 56 16.88 13.49 -7.45
N ASN A 57 16.59 13.95 -8.66
CA ASN A 57 15.36 14.71 -8.94
C ASN A 57 14.14 13.82 -9.27
N THR A 58 14.34 12.51 -9.43
CA THR A 58 13.28 11.57 -9.80
C THR A 58 13.40 10.25 -9.04
N ILE A 59 12.26 9.60 -8.81
CA ILE A 59 12.21 8.28 -8.16
C ILE A 59 12.77 7.21 -9.11
N THR A 60 12.56 7.35 -10.42
CA THR A 60 13.11 6.45 -11.45
C THR A 60 14.63 6.35 -11.39
N LEU A 61 15.34 7.47 -11.15
CA LEU A 61 16.80 7.45 -11.00
C LEU A 61 17.23 6.70 -9.74
N ALA A 62 16.51 6.86 -8.63
CA ALA A 62 16.77 6.10 -7.42
C ALA A 62 16.53 4.59 -7.65
N MET A 63 15.43 4.21 -8.31
CA MET A 63 15.17 2.81 -8.68
C MET A 63 16.31 2.22 -9.54
N THR A 64 16.82 3.00 -10.50
CA THR A 64 17.96 2.61 -11.33
C THR A 64 19.22 2.40 -10.49
N ALA A 65 19.52 3.31 -9.57
CA ALA A 65 20.66 3.20 -8.66
C ALA A 65 20.54 1.98 -7.72
N VAL A 66 19.35 1.69 -7.21
CA VAL A 66 19.04 0.47 -6.45
C VAL A 66 19.30 -0.79 -7.29
N GLY A 67 18.87 -0.81 -8.55
CA GLY A 67 19.14 -1.91 -9.47
C GLY A 67 20.64 -2.14 -9.69
N ASN A 68 21.41 -1.06 -9.86
CA ASN A 68 22.86 -1.11 -10.09
C ASN A 68 23.66 -1.60 -8.87
N LEU A 69 23.18 -1.34 -7.64
CA LEU A 69 23.80 -1.90 -6.43
C LEU A 69 23.72 -3.43 -6.37
N ALA A 70 22.65 -4.02 -6.93
CA ALA A 70 22.37 -5.46 -6.89
C ALA A 70 22.48 -6.08 -5.48
N SER A 71 22.12 -5.33 -4.43
CA SER A 71 22.43 -5.66 -3.03
C SER A 71 21.47 -6.65 -2.35
N ARG A 72 20.42 -7.10 -3.06
CA ARG A 72 19.44 -8.10 -2.59
C ARG A 72 18.83 -7.85 -1.20
N GLY A 73 18.26 -6.67 -0.97
CA GLY A 73 17.40 -6.46 0.22
C GLY A 73 17.88 -5.43 1.22
N ARG A 74 18.55 -4.40 0.73
CA ARG A 74 19.27 -3.45 1.57
C ARG A 74 19.23 -2.04 0.99
N ALA A 75 18.24 -1.70 0.18
CA ALA A 75 18.11 -0.34 -0.31
C ALA A 75 16.82 0.28 0.23
N VAL A 76 16.93 1.55 0.59
CA VAL A 76 15.78 2.38 0.99
C VAL A 76 15.83 3.64 0.15
N ILE A 77 14.71 4.00 -0.46
CA ILE A 77 14.54 5.25 -1.19
C ILE A 77 13.66 6.16 -0.33
N TYR A 78 14.18 7.33 0.03
CA TYR A 78 13.43 8.39 0.70
C TYR A 78 13.07 9.46 -0.32
N ALA A 79 11.78 9.71 -0.51
CA ALA A 79 11.29 10.81 -1.33
C ALA A 79 10.85 11.98 -0.45
N ALA A 80 11.39 13.16 -0.71
CA ALA A 80 10.97 14.40 -0.06
C ALA A 80 9.50 14.72 -0.39
N PRO A 81 8.83 15.55 0.45
CA PRO A 81 7.54 16.12 0.08
C PRO A 81 7.60 16.80 -1.29
N GLY A 82 6.62 16.53 -2.14
CA GLY A 82 6.56 17.04 -3.51
C GLY A 82 5.69 16.18 -4.41
N GLY A 83 5.35 16.74 -5.58
CA GLY A 83 4.65 16.02 -6.63
C GLY A 83 5.63 15.37 -7.61
N TYR A 84 5.51 14.07 -7.79
CA TYR A 84 6.27 13.26 -8.74
C TYR A 84 5.33 12.83 -9.87
N THR A 85 5.74 13.02 -11.13
CA THR A 85 4.97 12.59 -12.31
C THR A 85 5.84 11.67 -13.15
N GLU A 86 5.75 10.37 -12.87
CA GLU A 86 6.64 9.34 -13.40
C GLU A 86 5.93 7.98 -13.44
N ASP A 87 6.31 7.13 -14.40
CA ASP A 87 5.91 5.72 -14.44
C ASP A 87 7.04 4.88 -13.84
N ILE A 88 6.95 4.55 -12.54
CA ILE A 88 8.07 3.92 -11.84
C ILE A 88 7.94 2.40 -11.83
N THR A 89 9.07 1.71 -12.00
CA THR A 89 9.14 0.25 -11.93
C THR A 89 10.25 -0.15 -10.96
N THR A 90 9.95 -1.01 -9.99
CA THR A 90 10.99 -1.56 -9.11
C THR A 90 11.96 -2.42 -9.93
N PRO A 91 13.27 -2.46 -9.61
CA PRO A 91 14.18 -3.41 -10.23
C PRO A 91 13.70 -4.86 -10.07
N THR A 92 14.18 -5.74 -10.94
CA THR A 92 13.77 -7.15 -10.93
C THR A 92 14.17 -7.88 -9.64
N ASN A 93 13.49 -8.99 -9.35
CA ASN A 93 13.73 -9.82 -8.17
C ASN A 93 15.16 -10.39 -8.05
N THR A 94 15.93 -10.40 -9.15
CA THR A 94 17.34 -10.81 -9.12
C THR A 94 18.22 -9.71 -8.54
N LEU A 95 17.93 -8.46 -8.88
CA LEU A 95 18.74 -7.29 -8.56
C LEU A 95 18.41 -6.73 -7.17
N ALA A 96 17.14 -6.46 -6.89
CA ALA A 96 16.75 -5.74 -5.68
C ALA A 96 15.43 -6.24 -5.06
N PRO A 97 15.36 -7.49 -4.58
CA PRO A 97 14.31 -7.91 -3.63
C PRO A 97 14.46 -7.17 -2.30
N PHE A 98 13.40 -7.13 -1.48
CA PHE A 98 13.36 -6.63 -0.09
C PHE A 98 13.85 -5.19 0.12
N CYS A 99 13.42 -4.26 -0.72
CA CYS A 99 13.77 -2.83 -0.61
C CYS A 99 12.57 -2.00 -0.18
N SER A 100 12.79 -0.73 0.15
CA SER A 100 11.74 0.17 0.62
C SER A 100 11.67 1.45 -0.18
N LEU A 101 10.46 1.93 -0.43
CA LEU A 101 10.15 3.24 -0.98
C LEU A 101 9.32 4.02 0.05
N ILE A 102 9.87 5.11 0.57
CA ILE A 102 9.31 5.84 1.72
C ILE A 102 9.11 7.32 1.35
N GLY A 103 7.87 7.78 1.42
CA GLY A 103 7.51 9.18 1.30
C GLY A 103 7.71 9.87 2.65
N ILE A 104 8.52 10.93 2.66
CA ILE A 104 8.74 11.73 3.87
C ILE A 104 7.52 12.62 4.11
N ASN A 105 6.81 12.37 5.21
CA ASN A 105 5.67 13.16 5.60
C ASN A 105 6.06 14.21 6.66
N PRO A 106 5.75 15.51 6.48
CA PRO A 106 6.10 16.56 7.42
C PRO A 106 5.27 16.50 8.71
N THR A 107 4.13 15.79 8.70
CA THR A 107 3.32 15.53 9.89
C THR A 107 2.75 14.11 9.87
N MET A 108 2.35 13.61 11.04
CA MET A 108 1.70 12.29 11.18
C MET A 108 0.35 12.18 10.46
N GLN A 109 -0.27 13.32 10.11
CA GLN A 109 -1.55 13.38 9.39
C GLN A 109 -1.36 13.65 7.89
N SER A 110 -0.17 14.05 7.46
CA SER A 110 0.15 14.41 6.07
C SER A 110 0.41 13.18 5.21
N ARG A 111 -0.47 12.18 5.24
CA ARG A 111 -0.44 11.10 4.23
C ARG A 111 -0.60 11.79 2.88
N GLY A 112 0.39 11.65 2.00
CA GLY A 112 0.39 12.34 0.71
C GLY A 112 1.27 13.56 0.57
N ALA A 113 2.19 13.82 1.49
CA ALA A 113 3.15 14.89 1.29
C ALA A 113 4.09 14.61 0.11
N ALA A 114 4.47 13.35 -0.09
CA ALA A 114 4.99 12.86 -1.35
C ALA A 114 3.83 12.27 -2.17
N TYR A 115 3.53 12.89 -3.29
CA TYR A 115 2.44 12.53 -4.19
C TYR A 115 3.01 11.96 -5.49
N LEU A 116 2.53 10.81 -5.94
CA LEU A 116 2.93 10.19 -7.19
C LEU A 116 1.73 10.10 -8.15
N ALA A 117 1.88 10.72 -9.31
CA ALA A 117 1.03 10.53 -10.48
C ALA A 117 1.83 9.85 -11.59
N SER A 118 1.12 9.13 -12.44
CA SER A 118 1.72 8.48 -13.61
C SER A 118 1.93 9.51 -14.70
N SER A 119 3.04 9.42 -15.43
CA SER A 119 3.26 10.22 -16.63
C SER A 119 2.44 9.74 -17.83
N THR A 120 1.93 8.51 -17.78
CA THR A 120 1.20 7.87 -18.88
C THR A 120 -0.18 7.38 -18.43
N ALA A 121 -1.25 7.89 -19.03
CA ALA A 121 -2.63 7.58 -18.59
C ALA A 121 -3.02 6.08 -18.60
N THR A 122 -2.25 5.23 -19.26
CA THR A 122 -2.44 3.78 -19.45
C THR A 122 -1.42 2.91 -18.71
N GLU A 123 -0.56 3.50 -17.87
CA GLU A 123 0.42 2.77 -17.08
C GLU A 123 0.16 3.02 -15.60
N PRO A 124 0.40 2.06 -14.71
CA PRO A 124 0.24 2.29 -13.28
C PRO A 124 1.30 3.27 -12.75
N ASN A 125 1.03 3.95 -11.63
CA ASN A 125 2.05 4.81 -11.01
C ASN A 125 3.31 3.98 -10.65
N LEU A 126 3.12 2.83 -10.02
CA LEU A 126 4.18 1.93 -9.59
C LEU A 126 3.92 0.49 -10.05
N THR A 127 4.85 -0.05 -10.83
CA THR A 127 4.93 -1.48 -11.12
C THR A 127 5.95 -2.16 -10.20
N VAL A 128 5.50 -3.13 -9.41
CA VAL A 128 6.34 -3.96 -8.53
C VAL A 128 6.68 -5.27 -9.24
N LEU A 129 7.96 -5.58 -9.37
CA LEU A 129 8.50 -6.77 -10.05
C LEU A 129 9.29 -7.70 -9.12
N ALA A 130 9.58 -7.26 -7.91
CA ALA A 130 10.45 -7.95 -6.97
C ALA A 130 9.77 -8.16 -5.62
N ARG A 131 10.19 -9.21 -4.92
CA ARG A 131 9.55 -9.61 -3.67
C ARG A 131 9.98 -8.72 -2.51
N GLY A 132 9.14 -8.61 -1.49
CA GLY A 132 9.50 -7.99 -0.22
C GLY A 132 9.60 -6.47 -0.27
N TRP A 133 9.13 -5.84 -1.35
CA TRP A 133 9.10 -4.39 -1.41
C TRP A 133 8.08 -3.84 -0.42
N SER A 134 8.49 -2.83 0.34
CA SER A 134 7.59 -2.05 1.18
C SER A 134 7.46 -0.62 0.65
N VAL A 135 6.23 -0.12 0.66
CA VAL A 135 5.89 1.25 0.25
C VAL A 135 5.18 1.93 1.42
N ASP A 136 5.71 3.06 1.86
CA ASP A 136 5.19 3.79 3.03
C ASP A 136 5.00 5.28 2.74
N GLY A 137 3.86 5.83 3.17
CA GLY A 137 3.71 7.27 3.36
C GLY A 137 3.44 8.10 2.11
N PHE A 138 3.14 7.48 0.98
CA PHE A 138 2.81 8.18 -0.27
C PHE A 138 1.32 8.47 -0.43
N GLU A 139 1.01 9.49 -1.23
CA GLU A 139 -0.25 9.56 -1.97
C GLU A 139 -0.02 9.09 -3.40
N PHE A 140 -0.93 8.27 -3.90
CA PHE A 140 -0.94 7.81 -5.28
C PHE A 140 -2.24 8.26 -5.95
N ASP A 141 -2.14 8.92 -7.09
CA ASP A 141 -3.30 9.27 -7.92
C ASP A 141 -3.41 8.33 -9.11
N ALA A 142 -4.50 7.57 -9.13
CA ALA A 142 -4.75 6.60 -10.17
C ALA A 142 -4.94 7.31 -11.53
N PRO A 143 -4.20 6.89 -12.56
CA PRO A 143 -4.38 7.41 -13.91
C PRO A 143 -5.75 6.99 -14.47
N ALA A 144 -6.18 7.65 -15.55
CA ALA A 144 -7.53 7.50 -16.07
C ALA A 144 -7.92 6.05 -16.44
N THR A 145 -6.96 5.27 -16.96
CA THR A 145 -7.23 3.93 -17.51
C THR A 145 -6.45 2.79 -16.85
N ASP A 146 -5.60 3.09 -15.88
CA ASP A 146 -4.83 2.10 -15.10
C ASP A 146 -4.89 2.45 -13.61
N GLY A 147 -4.16 1.76 -12.74
CA GLY A 147 -4.23 1.94 -11.29
C GLY A 147 -3.00 2.54 -10.64
N CYS A 148 -3.02 2.62 -9.31
CA CYS A 148 -1.89 3.16 -8.58
C CYS A 148 -0.71 2.19 -8.55
N ILE A 149 -0.96 0.96 -8.10
CA ILE A 149 0.09 -0.05 -7.92
C ILE A 149 -0.30 -1.33 -8.65
N MET A 150 0.58 -1.79 -9.53
CA MET A 150 0.47 -3.11 -10.15
C MET A 150 1.53 -4.04 -9.57
N LEU A 151 1.11 -5.14 -8.95
CA LEU A 151 2.00 -6.24 -8.61
C LEU A 151 2.14 -7.14 -9.84
N SER A 152 3.24 -6.94 -10.58
CA SER A 152 3.41 -7.56 -11.89
C SER A 152 4.37 -8.74 -11.84
N GLY A 153 3.88 -9.89 -12.31
CA GLY A 153 4.66 -11.11 -12.40
C GLY A 153 4.83 -11.85 -11.07
N SER A 154 5.26 -13.11 -11.18
CA SER A 154 5.49 -13.99 -10.02
C SER A 154 6.56 -13.49 -9.03
N GLY A 155 7.33 -12.46 -9.38
CA GLY A 155 8.34 -11.85 -8.51
C GLY A 155 7.77 -10.99 -7.39
N ALA A 156 6.60 -10.37 -7.56
CA ALA A 156 6.03 -9.35 -6.67
C ALA A 156 5.35 -9.91 -5.38
N LYS A 157 5.99 -10.88 -4.71
CA LYS A 157 5.48 -11.54 -3.50
C LYS A 157 5.88 -10.78 -2.23
N PHE A 158 5.24 -11.02 -1.09
CA PHE A 158 5.63 -10.41 0.19
C PHE A 158 5.60 -8.87 0.16
N PHE A 159 4.70 -8.29 -0.64
CA PHE A 159 4.61 -6.83 -0.79
C PHE A 159 3.91 -6.22 0.41
N GLU A 160 4.37 -5.04 0.85
CA GLU A 160 3.73 -4.28 1.92
C GLU A 160 3.42 -2.85 1.46
N LEU A 161 2.18 -2.42 1.70
CA LEU A 161 1.73 -1.03 1.57
C LEU A 161 1.30 -0.53 2.95
N ALA A 162 1.89 0.59 3.38
CA ALA A 162 1.66 1.16 4.70
C ALA A 162 1.42 2.67 4.64
N ASN A 163 0.50 3.18 5.46
CA ASN A 163 0.27 4.63 5.64
C ASN A 163 0.08 5.43 4.34
N CYS A 164 -0.44 4.80 3.29
CA CYS A 164 -0.61 5.46 2.00
C CYS A 164 -2.03 6.01 1.85
N LEU A 165 -2.16 7.02 1.00
CA LEU A 165 -3.44 7.51 0.50
C LEU A 165 -3.55 7.14 -0.98
N MET A 166 -4.46 6.23 -1.30
CA MET A 166 -4.73 5.79 -2.66
C MET A 166 -5.97 6.55 -3.14
N VAL A 167 -5.78 7.43 -4.12
CA VAL A 167 -6.82 8.29 -4.66
C VAL A 167 -7.14 7.83 -6.08
N GLY A 168 -8.41 7.59 -6.35
CA GLY A 168 -8.91 7.53 -7.71
C GLY A 168 -9.24 8.92 -8.20
N SER A 169 -8.81 9.28 -9.41
CA SER A 169 -9.33 10.51 -10.02
C SER A 169 -10.82 10.36 -10.36
N THR A 170 -11.57 11.46 -10.32
CA THR A 170 -13.02 11.57 -10.65
C THR A 170 -13.41 10.91 -11.98
N TYR A 171 -12.44 10.66 -12.86
CA TYR A 171 -12.62 10.09 -14.20
C TYR A 171 -11.90 8.75 -14.39
N ALA A 172 -11.14 8.26 -13.41
CA ALA A 172 -10.36 7.05 -13.56
C ALA A 172 -11.18 5.80 -13.30
N SER A 173 -11.27 4.93 -14.32
CA SER A 173 -11.72 3.54 -14.14
C SER A 173 -10.66 2.64 -13.49
N GLY A 174 -9.59 3.25 -13.00
CA GLY A 174 -8.43 2.61 -12.41
C GLY A 174 -8.71 1.84 -11.12
N PHE A 175 -7.67 1.14 -10.67
CA PHE A 175 -7.63 0.46 -9.37
C PHE A 175 -6.62 1.10 -8.43
N ALA A 176 -6.74 0.90 -7.12
CA ALA A 176 -5.65 1.27 -6.21
C ALA A 176 -4.53 0.24 -6.31
N ILE A 177 -4.88 -1.03 -6.18
CA ILE A 177 -3.93 -2.13 -6.31
C ILE A 177 -4.56 -3.31 -7.06
N ASP A 178 -3.80 -3.84 -8.01
CA ASP A 178 -4.11 -5.05 -8.74
C ASP A 178 -2.87 -5.93 -8.82
N THR A 179 -3.08 -7.17 -9.23
CA THR A 179 -2.02 -8.12 -9.53
C THR A 179 -2.34 -8.94 -10.76
N THR A 180 -1.30 -9.19 -11.55
CA THR A 180 -1.36 -10.06 -12.73
C THR A 180 -0.96 -11.50 -12.44
N ASP A 181 -0.44 -11.81 -11.24
CA ASP A 181 0.15 -13.11 -10.91
C ASP A 181 -0.14 -13.56 -9.47
N ALA A 182 0.06 -14.84 -9.16
CA ALA A 182 -0.17 -15.33 -7.79
C ALA A 182 0.90 -14.80 -6.82
N ASN A 183 0.61 -13.65 -6.20
CA ASN A 183 1.49 -12.98 -5.22
C ASN A 183 1.01 -13.27 -3.78
N PRO A 184 1.65 -14.22 -3.07
CA PRO A 184 1.33 -14.51 -1.67
C PRO A 184 1.81 -13.42 -0.71
N LEU A 185 1.13 -13.33 0.44
CA LEU A 185 1.52 -12.52 1.61
C LEU A 185 1.67 -11.04 1.27
N VAL A 186 0.65 -10.49 0.61
CA VAL A 186 0.53 -9.05 0.39
C VAL A 186 -0.13 -8.43 1.61
N VAL A 187 0.47 -7.40 2.18
CA VAL A 187 -0.04 -6.70 3.37
C VAL A 187 -0.41 -5.28 2.97
N LEU A 188 -1.68 -4.93 3.14
CA LEU A 188 -2.19 -3.57 3.00
C LEU A 188 -2.58 -3.10 4.40
N ARG A 189 -1.88 -2.07 4.92
CA ARG A 189 -2.17 -1.60 6.26
C ARG A 189 -2.17 -0.10 6.42
N ASP A 190 -2.93 0.36 7.40
CA ASP A 190 -2.95 1.76 7.85
C ASP A 190 -3.22 2.75 6.70
N SER A 191 -3.87 2.33 5.61
CA SER A 191 -3.96 3.09 4.35
C SER A 191 -5.40 3.48 4.03
N TYR A 192 -5.58 4.55 3.24
CA TYR A 192 -6.88 5.03 2.79
C TYR A 192 -7.03 4.73 1.30
N PHE A 193 -8.20 4.24 0.92
CA PHE A 193 -8.58 3.95 -0.46
C PHE A 193 -9.83 4.76 -0.77
N TYR A 194 -9.68 5.75 -1.63
CA TYR A 194 -10.65 6.82 -1.80
C TYR A 194 -10.89 7.13 -3.28
N GLN A 195 -12.16 7.29 -3.69
CA GLN A 195 -12.54 7.75 -5.04
C GLN A 195 -12.18 6.85 -6.23
N HIS A 196 -11.92 5.56 -6.03
CA HIS A 196 -11.76 4.62 -7.15
C HIS A 196 -13.12 4.25 -7.78
N LEU A 197 -13.41 4.75 -8.99
CA LEU A 197 -14.69 4.52 -9.68
C LEU A 197 -14.97 3.03 -9.94
N ASN A 198 -13.94 2.23 -10.24
CA ASN A 198 -14.10 0.82 -10.55
C ASN A 198 -13.94 -0.05 -9.29
N VAL A 199 -12.71 -0.23 -8.82
CA VAL A 199 -12.40 -1.08 -7.66
C VAL A 199 -11.14 -0.57 -6.98
N ALA A 200 -11.12 -0.46 -5.66
CA ALA A 200 -9.89 -0.10 -4.96
C ALA A 200 -8.88 -1.27 -4.99
N VAL A 201 -9.29 -2.45 -4.52
CA VAL A 201 -8.40 -3.61 -4.40
C VAL A 201 -8.96 -4.79 -5.21
N THR A 202 -8.17 -5.32 -6.13
CA THR A 202 -8.58 -6.40 -7.03
C THR A 202 -7.44 -7.38 -7.32
N SER A 203 -7.79 -8.49 -7.96
CA SER A 203 -6.88 -9.46 -8.56
C SER A 203 -7.47 -9.94 -9.88
N THR A 204 -7.03 -9.34 -10.98
CA THR A 204 -7.70 -9.46 -12.29
C THR A 204 -7.49 -10.81 -12.97
N ASN A 205 -6.37 -11.51 -12.75
CA ASN A 205 -6.00 -12.66 -13.58
C ASN A 205 -5.56 -13.94 -12.84
N VAL A 206 -5.63 -13.99 -11.51
CA VAL A 206 -5.04 -15.10 -10.73
C VAL A 206 -5.72 -15.34 -9.39
N PHE A 207 -5.65 -16.59 -8.93
CA PHE A 207 -5.88 -16.88 -7.52
C PHE A 207 -4.79 -16.18 -6.71
N THR A 208 -5.18 -15.17 -5.96
CA THR A 208 -4.28 -14.55 -5.00
C THR A 208 -4.28 -15.33 -3.70
N LEU A 209 -3.08 -15.50 -3.17
CA LEU A 209 -2.86 -16.20 -1.92
C LEU A 209 -2.62 -15.16 -0.82
N GLN A 210 -3.25 -15.37 0.33
CA GLN A 210 -2.94 -14.75 1.63
C GLN A 210 -2.68 -13.24 1.57
N TRP A 211 -3.71 -12.46 1.30
CA TRP A 211 -3.65 -11.00 1.47
C TRP A 211 -4.14 -10.63 2.87
N GLU A 212 -3.42 -9.73 3.52
CA GLU A 212 -3.81 -9.09 4.76
C GLU A 212 -4.26 -7.65 4.47
N VAL A 213 -5.45 -7.27 4.95
CA VAL A 213 -5.96 -5.91 4.89
C VAL A 213 -6.29 -5.48 6.32
N ALA A 214 -5.47 -4.60 6.87
CA ALA A 214 -5.50 -4.26 8.30
C ALA A 214 -5.54 -2.75 8.53
N ARG A 215 -6.50 -2.25 9.32
CA ARG A 215 -6.57 -0.82 9.68
C ARG A 215 -6.64 0.12 8.46
N CYS A 216 -7.29 -0.34 7.40
CA CYS A 216 -7.51 0.44 6.20
C CYS A 216 -8.88 1.13 6.24
N VAL A 217 -9.02 2.20 5.48
CA VAL A 217 -10.31 2.89 5.29
C VAL A 217 -10.64 2.88 3.81
N PHE A 218 -11.79 2.31 3.47
CA PHE A 218 -12.34 2.29 2.14
C PHE A 218 -13.57 3.18 2.10
N TRP A 219 -13.51 4.24 1.29
CA TRP A 219 -14.60 5.20 1.22
C TRP A 219 -14.74 5.77 -0.18
N ASN A 220 -15.99 6.01 -0.61
CA ASN A 220 -16.27 6.69 -1.87
C ASN A 220 -15.69 5.94 -3.09
N ASN A 221 -15.64 4.61 -3.06
CA ASN A 221 -15.20 3.80 -4.19
C ASN A 221 -16.41 3.11 -4.82
N GLY A 222 -16.41 2.85 -6.13
CA GLY A 222 -17.45 2.04 -6.77
C GLY A 222 -17.48 0.60 -6.27
N LYS A 223 -16.30 0.05 -5.94
CA LYS A 223 -16.10 -1.22 -5.23
C LYS A 223 -14.88 -1.11 -4.31
N HIS A 224 -14.90 -1.70 -3.13
CA HIS A 224 -13.73 -1.68 -2.24
C HIS A 224 -12.79 -2.85 -2.51
N ILE A 225 -13.20 -4.08 -2.18
CA ILE A 225 -12.42 -5.28 -2.43
C ILE A 225 -13.23 -6.20 -3.33
N ALA A 226 -12.82 -6.32 -4.59
CA ALA A 226 -13.53 -7.13 -5.58
C ALA A 226 -12.57 -7.82 -6.58
N PRO A 227 -11.89 -8.90 -6.15
CA PRO A 227 -11.24 -9.86 -7.03
C PRO A 227 -12.12 -10.28 -8.20
N LYS A 228 -11.56 -10.44 -9.41
CA LYS A 228 -12.38 -10.84 -10.56
C LYS A 228 -12.91 -12.28 -10.39
N ASN A 229 -14.16 -12.48 -10.85
CA ASN A 229 -14.95 -13.69 -10.70
C ASN A 229 -14.12 -14.97 -10.95
N SER A 230 -14.23 -15.95 -10.04
CA SER A 230 -13.47 -17.22 -9.94
C SER A 230 -12.03 -17.15 -9.41
N LYS A 231 -11.48 -15.95 -9.13
CA LYS A 231 -10.07 -15.74 -8.76
C LYS A 231 -9.89 -15.08 -7.39
N GLY A 232 -10.85 -15.32 -6.50
CA GLY A 232 -10.87 -14.71 -5.17
C GLY A 232 -9.71 -15.17 -4.29
N TRP A 233 -9.59 -14.51 -3.15
CA TRP A 233 -8.45 -14.65 -2.26
C TRP A 233 -8.50 -15.97 -1.50
N GLN A 234 -7.33 -16.57 -1.25
CA GLN A 234 -7.22 -17.79 -0.46
C GLN A 234 -6.49 -17.53 0.85
N ALA A 235 -7.07 -17.94 1.98
CA ALA A 235 -6.43 -17.83 3.30
C ALA A 235 -5.98 -16.40 3.67
N GLY A 236 -6.72 -15.39 3.20
CA GLY A 236 -6.50 -13.99 3.53
C GLY A 236 -7.07 -13.59 4.88
N TRP A 237 -6.74 -12.37 5.33
CA TRP A 237 -7.24 -11.80 6.57
C TRP A 237 -7.58 -10.32 6.39
N ILE A 238 -8.84 -9.95 6.66
CA ILE A 238 -9.33 -8.58 6.57
C ILE A 238 -9.82 -8.18 7.95
N HIS A 239 -9.17 -7.23 8.62
CA HIS A 239 -9.49 -6.89 10.02
C HIS A 239 -9.22 -5.42 10.36
N ASP A 240 -9.83 -4.97 11.46
CA ASP A 240 -9.70 -3.62 12.02
C ASP A 240 -9.91 -2.49 10.99
N SER A 241 -10.63 -2.73 9.89
CA SER A 241 -10.76 -1.82 8.76
C SER A 241 -12.18 -1.24 8.63
N ILE A 242 -12.32 -0.11 7.96
CA ILE A 242 -13.59 0.59 7.75
C ILE A 242 -14.00 0.46 6.28
N PHE A 243 -15.22 0.00 6.02
CA PHE A 243 -15.80 -0.14 4.68
C PHE A 243 -17.10 0.67 4.62
N MET A 244 -17.09 1.80 3.92
CA MET A 244 -18.24 2.72 3.85
C MET A 244 -19.07 2.47 2.58
N ASP A 245 -20.36 2.16 2.75
CA ASP A 245 -21.29 1.94 1.63
C ASP A 245 -21.69 3.25 0.94
N VAL A 246 -21.76 4.35 1.70
CA VAL A 246 -22.11 5.69 1.19
C VAL A 246 -20.87 6.57 1.04
N GLY A 247 -20.74 7.19 -0.13
CA GLY A 247 -19.74 8.21 -0.43
C GLY A 247 -20.38 9.52 -0.89
N SER A 248 -19.61 10.61 -0.87
CA SER A 248 -20.06 11.89 -1.40
C SER A 248 -20.28 11.89 -2.91
N GLN A 249 -19.69 10.93 -3.62
CA GLN A 249 -19.67 10.86 -5.08
C GLN A 249 -20.09 9.48 -5.61
N TYR A 250 -19.72 8.41 -4.90
CA TYR A 250 -19.99 7.03 -5.26
C TYR A 250 -20.50 6.26 -4.06
N ASN A 251 -21.57 5.49 -4.28
CA ASN A 251 -21.99 4.44 -3.36
C ASN A 251 -21.37 3.13 -3.81
N ALA A 252 -20.73 2.42 -2.89
CA ALA A 252 -20.07 1.16 -3.21
C ALA A 252 -21.13 0.10 -3.55
N THR A 253 -20.98 -0.54 -4.71
CA THR A 253 -21.85 -1.66 -5.13
C THR A 253 -21.36 -3.00 -4.60
N LEU A 254 -20.04 -3.13 -4.38
CA LEU A 254 -19.40 -4.26 -3.73
C LEU A 254 -18.45 -3.73 -2.65
N LEU A 255 -18.70 -4.08 -1.40
CA LEU A 255 -17.82 -3.71 -0.30
C LEU A 255 -16.76 -4.80 -0.13
N ILE A 256 -17.14 -6.06 0.01
CA ILE A 256 -16.18 -7.17 0.07
C ILE A 256 -16.74 -8.36 -0.71
N ASP A 257 -16.08 -8.76 -1.78
CA ASP A 257 -16.50 -9.88 -2.62
C ASP A 257 -15.46 -11.00 -2.69
N MET A 258 -15.71 -12.10 -1.98
CA MET A 258 -14.82 -13.26 -1.89
C MET A 258 -15.34 -14.49 -2.64
N ARG A 259 -16.35 -14.37 -3.53
CA ARG A 259 -17.01 -15.54 -4.17
C ARG A 259 -16.11 -16.47 -4.99
N GLY A 260 -14.93 -16.00 -5.41
CA GLY A 260 -13.93 -16.82 -6.10
C GLY A 260 -12.84 -17.41 -5.19
N GLY A 261 -12.90 -17.12 -3.89
CA GLY A 261 -11.87 -17.41 -2.91
C GLY A 261 -12.28 -18.49 -1.91
N SER A 262 -11.41 -18.73 -0.93
CA SER A 262 -11.70 -19.66 0.15
C SER A 262 -10.94 -19.35 1.42
N THR A 263 -11.52 -19.73 2.56
CA THR A 263 -10.91 -19.67 3.89
C THR A 263 -10.38 -18.28 4.24
N VAL A 264 -11.01 -17.21 3.75
CA VAL A 264 -10.67 -15.84 4.10
C VAL A 264 -11.30 -15.52 5.45
N HIS A 265 -10.52 -14.92 6.35
CA HIS A 265 -11.01 -14.42 7.62
C HIS A 265 -11.37 -12.94 7.47
N VAL A 266 -12.64 -12.60 7.60
CA VAL A 266 -13.12 -11.20 7.61
C VAL A 266 -13.56 -10.86 9.02
N GLY A 267 -12.68 -10.21 9.76
CA GLY A 267 -12.80 -9.86 11.17
C GLY A 267 -11.54 -10.28 11.95
N PRO A 268 -11.39 -9.80 13.20
CA PRO A 268 -12.35 -9.00 13.95
C PRO A 268 -12.30 -7.50 13.65
N ASN A 269 -13.23 -6.76 14.27
CA ASN A 269 -13.29 -5.30 14.41
C ASN A 269 -13.38 -4.48 13.12
N ASN A 270 -13.77 -5.10 11.99
CA ASN A 270 -14.12 -4.26 10.84
C ASN A 270 -15.40 -3.48 11.14
N PHE A 271 -15.49 -2.25 10.63
CA PHE A 271 -16.75 -1.54 10.48
C PHE A 271 -17.28 -1.78 9.07
N LEU A 272 -18.45 -2.42 8.98
CA LEU A 272 -19.14 -2.78 7.75
C LEU A 272 -20.34 -1.84 7.54
N GLY A 273 -20.17 -0.89 6.61
CA GLY A 273 -21.21 0.04 6.19
C GLY A 273 -22.38 -0.65 5.49
N GLY A 274 -23.54 -0.01 5.51
CA GLY A 274 -24.76 -0.53 4.89
C GLY A 274 -25.28 -1.83 5.50
N THR A 275 -26.14 -2.52 4.73
CA THR A 275 -26.73 -3.80 5.11
C THR A 275 -25.74 -4.94 4.92
N TYR A 276 -25.38 -5.61 6.02
CA TYR A 276 -24.48 -6.75 5.97
C TYR A 276 -25.15 -8.00 5.36
N SER A 277 -25.13 -8.07 4.02
CA SER A 277 -25.77 -9.11 3.20
C SER A 277 -25.20 -9.10 1.77
N ASN A 278 -25.53 -10.12 0.98
CA ASN A 278 -25.25 -10.13 -0.46
C ASN A 278 -25.83 -8.91 -1.19
N VAL A 279 -27.03 -8.45 -0.80
CA VAL A 279 -27.66 -7.26 -1.41
C VAL A 279 -26.87 -5.99 -1.09
N GLY A 280 -26.29 -5.91 0.11
CA GLY A 280 -25.42 -4.80 0.50
C GLY A 280 -23.96 -4.95 0.05
N GLY A 281 -23.67 -5.84 -0.91
CA GLY A 281 -22.34 -5.93 -1.53
C GLY A 281 -21.32 -6.73 -0.73
N TYR A 282 -21.75 -7.56 0.23
CA TYR A 282 -20.90 -8.48 0.97
C TYR A 282 -21.12 -9.91 0.50
N TYR A 283 -20.13 -10.52 -0.12
CA TYR A 283 -20.23 -11.88 -0.62
C TYR A 283 -19.12 -12.76 -0.09
N ALA A 284 -19.49 -13.89 0.51
CA ALA A 284 -18.55 -14.86 1.05
C ALA A 284 -18.06 -15.86 0.00
N GLY A 285 -16.81 -16.30 0.16
CA GLY A 285 -16.23 -17.46 -0.50
C GLY A 285 -16.43 -18.76 0.30
N SER A 286 -15.85 -19.84 -0.22
CA SER A 286 -15.99 -21.16 0.39
C SER A 286 -15.17 -21.28 1.69
N GLY A 287 -15.82 -21.62 2.80
CA GLY A 287 -15.13 -21.79 4.09
C GLY A 287 -14.63 -20.48 4.72
N ASP A 288 -15.06 -19.32 4.22
CA ASP A 288 -14.73 -18.03 4.81
C ASP A 288 -15.33 -17.87 6.21
N PHE A 289 -14.67 -17.08 7.04
CA PHE A 289 -15.06 -16.83 8.42
C PHE A 289 -15.24 -15.34 8.66
N TRP A 290 -16.49 -14.91 8.92
CA TRP A 290 -16.84 -13.49 8.99
C TRP A 290 -17.29 -13.01 10.38
N ARG A 291 -16.68 -13.52 11.46
CA ARG A 291 -17.11 -13.16 12.83
C ARG A 291 -16.31 -11.99 13.41
N GLY A 292 -16.96 -11.26 14.32
CA GLY A 292 -16.33 -10.19 15.10
C GLY A 292 -16.36 -8.82 14.43
N ASN A 293 -17.15 -8.64 13.37
CA ASN A 293 -17.33 -7.35 12.71
C ASN A 293 -18.45 -6.53 13.38
N HIS A 294 -18.37 -5.21 13.25
CA HIS A 294 -19.43 -4.25 13.56
C HIS A 294 -20.13 -3.86 12.26
N SER A 295 -21.46 -3.71 12.25
CA SER A 295 -22.19 -3.23 11.07
C SER A 295 -23.18 -2.12 11.41
N SER A 296 -23.46 -1.25 10.43
CA SER A 296 -24.33 -0.09 10.61
C SER A 296 -25.84 -0.40 10.52
N ALA A 297 -26.24 -1.58 10.02
CA ALA A 297 -27.64 -1.90 9.74
C ALA A 297 -28.48 -2.40 10.93
N SER A 298 -27.91 -2.54 12.13
CA SER A 298 -28.71 -2.61 13.35
C SER A 298 -27.83 -2.38 14.58
N GLU A 299 -28.18 -1.36 15.35
CA GLU A 299 -27.82 -1.23 16.76
C GLU A 299 -28.09 -2.55 17.49
N ASN A 300 -27.03 -3.31 17.76
CA ASN A 300 -26.80 -4.30 18.81
C ASN A 300 -25.79 -5.33 18.30
N GLY A 301 -24.56 -5.22 18.79
CA GLY A 301 -23.38 -6.02 18.42
C GLY A 301 -23.53 -7.52 18.63
N SER A 302 -24.34 -8.16 17.80
CA SER A 302 -24.43 -9.61 17.70
C SER A 302 -23.68 -10.06 16.45
N ALA A 303 -22.82 -11.05 16.64
CA ALA A 303 -22.10 -11.73 15.57
C ALA A 303 -23.09 -12.30 14.55
N GLN A 304 -23.39 -11.54 13.50
CA GLN A 304 -24.22 -12.03 12.41
C GLN A 304 -23.43 -13.08 11.61
N ALA A 305 -24.11 -14.18 11.30
CA ALA A 305 -23.58 -15.27 10.51
C ALA A 305 -23.18 -14.79 9.09
N ASN A 306 -22.42 -15.62 8.40
CA ASN A 306 -21.94 -15.40 7.03
C ASN A 306 -23.06 -14.80 6.14
N PRO A 307 -22.83 -13.72 5.36
CA PRO A 307 -23.82 -13.22 4.43
C PRO A 307 -24.27 -14.36 3.51
N ALA A 308 -25.55 -14.70 3.58
CA ALA A 308 -26.18 -15.73 2.77
C ALA A 308 -26.50 -15.21 1.36
#